data_AF-A0A1Q3AB84-F1
#
_entry.id   AF-A0A1Q3AB84-F1
#
_cell.length_a   1.000
_cell.length_b   1.000
_cell.length_c   1.000
_cell.angle_alpha   90.00
_cell.angle_beta   90.00
_cell.angle_gamma   90.00
#
_symmetry.space_group_name_H-M   'P 1'
#
loop_
_entity.id
_entity.type
_entity.pdbx_description
1 polymer ?
#
loop_
_entity_poly.entity_id
_entity_poly.type
_entity_poly.pdbx_seq_one_letter_code
_entity_poly.pdbx_strand_id
1 'polypeptide(L)'
;MDLIVQKLEDPSIFHYKDLWLKETDNDILLVLEIFAFGVMSDSKGIQLSPRMRQKLQKLTIVTLSERYRELTYDLIQAEAQLDSLLQVELSLIQLREFFDVKLDPVRKVAHIGRCHDCRDVYNNEKPLQMVNPGVTGSTLRESLAQWRNSVNNK
;
A
#
# COMPACT_ATOMS: atom_id res chain seq x y z
N MET A 1 -13.10 -18.73 -6.94
CA MET A 1 -12.92 -17.33 -7.38
C MET A 1 -13.79 -16.35 -6.60
N ASP A 2 -15.11 -16.57 -6.50
CA ASP A 2 -16.05 -15.57 -5.96
C ASP A 2 -15.70 -15.05 -4.55
N LEU A 3 -15.27 -15.91 -3.62
CA LEU A 3 -14.96 -15.48 -2.25
C LEU A 3 -13.70 -14.56 -2.18
N ILE A 4 -12.68 -14.84 -2.98
CA ILE A 4 -11.46 -14.02 -2.98
C ILE A 4 -11.71 -12.68 -3.66
N VAL A 5 -12.44 -12.68 -4.78
CA VAL A 5 -12.87 -11.42 -5.44
C VAL A 5 -13.71 -10.58 -4.47
N GLN A 6 -14.66 -11.19 -3.76
CA GLN A 6 -15.44 -10.49 -2.73
C GLN A 6 -14.55 -9.85 -1.67
N LYS A 7 -13.53 -10.56 -1.17
CA LYS A 7 -12.56 -10.01 -0.20
C LYS A 7 -11.67 -8.90 -0.78
N LEU A 8 -11.29 -9.03 -2.05
CA LEU A 8 -10.52 -8.01 -2.78
C LEU A 8 -11.37 -6.77 -3.07
N GLU A 9 -12.69 -6.89 -3.18
CA GLU A 9 -13.61 -5.77 -3.37
C GLU A 9 -14.14 -5.17 -2.06
N ASP A 10 -14.06 -5.87 -0.93
CA ASP A 10 -14.60 -5.44 0.36
C ASP A 10 -13.86 -4.22 0.92
N PRO A 11 -14.45 -3.02 0.98
CA PRO A 11 -13.74 -1.80 1.37
C PRO A 11 -13.18 -1.82 2.81
N SER A 12 -13.57 -2.77 3.65
CA SER A 12 -13.07 -2.91 5.03
C SER A 12 -11.80 -3.77 5.17
N ILE A 13 -11.39 -4.46 4.09
CA ILE A 13 -10.24 -5.36 4.10
C ILE A 13 -9.08 -4.74 3.33
N PHE A 14 -7.93 -4.62 3.99
CA PHE A 14 -6.67 -4.11 3.41
C PHE A 14 -5.47 -5.03 3.63
N HIS A 15 -5.61 -6.05 4.48
CA HIS A 15 -4.56 -7.02 4.80
C HIS A 15 -4.87 -8.36 4.11
N TYR A 16 -3.96 -8.82 3.27
CA TYR A 16 -4.13 -9.94 2.35
C TYR A 16 -3.06 -11.02 2.49
N LYS A 17 -1.97 -10.78 3.23
CA LYS A 17 -0.89 -11.75 3.41
C LYS A 17 -1.37 -13.11 3.89
N ASP A 18 -2.25 -13.17 4.88
CA ASP A 18 -2.77 -14.45 5.39
C ASP A 18 -3.57 -15.24 4.34
N LEU A 19 -4.27 -14.53 3.44
CA LEU A 19 -4.99 -15.14 2.32
C LEU A 19 -3.98 -15.63 1.28
N TRP A 20 -3.00 -14.80 0.92
CA TRP A 20 -1.91 -15.15 0.00
C TRP A 20 -1.11 -16.38 0.46
N LEU A 21 -0.86 -16.50 1.77
CA LEU A 21 -0.17 -17.66 2.35
C LEU A 21 -0.98 -18.96 2.25
N LYS A 22 -2.31 -18.88 2.29
CA LYS A 22 -3.20 -20.05 2.23
C LYS A 22 -3.61 -20.43 0.80
N GLU A 23 -3.50 -19.50 -0.14
CA GLU A 23 -3.88 -19.74 -1.53
C GLU A 23 -2.88 -20.69 -2.24
N THR A 24 -3.44 -21.49 -3.14
CA THR A 24 -2.76 -22.51 -3.94
C THR A 24 -2.96 -22.33 -5.44
N ASP A 25 -4.03 -21.63 -5.85
CA ASP A 25 -4.25 -21.26 -7.25
C ASP A 25 -3.27 -20.16 -7.64
N ASN A 26 -2.46 -20.41 -8.69
CA ASN A 26 -1.40 -19.50 -9.11
C ASN A 26 -1.96 -18.14 -9.56
N ASP A 27 -3.04 -18.11 -10.34
CA ASP A 27 -3.57 -16.86 -10.89
C ASP A 27 -4.11 -15.97 -9.76
N ILE A 28 -4.81 -16.58 -8.79
CA ILE A 28 -5.30 -15.86 -7.61
C ILE A 28 -4.13 -15.42 -6.72
N LEU A 29 -3.10 -16.25 -6.59
CA LEU A 29 -1.91 -15.94 -5.80
C LEU A 29 -1.20 -14.69 -6.33
N LEU A 30 -1.05 -14.54 -7.66
CA LEU A 30 -0.45 -13.34 -8.25
C LEU A 30 -1.25 -12.06 -7.92
N VAL A 31 -2.58 -12.14 -7.95
CA VAL A 31 -3.45 -11.01 -7.57
C VAL A 31 -3.30 -10.70 -6.08
N LEU A 32 -3.38 -11.70 -5.22
CA LEU A 32 -3.23 -11.52 -3.77
C LEU A 32 -1.84 -11.00 -3.41
N GLU A 33 -0.80 -11.40 -4.13
CA GLU A 33 0.56 -10.91 -3.93
C GLU A 33 0.65 -9.39 -4.18
N ILE A 34 0.04 -8.92 -5.27
CA ILE A 34 -0.03 -7.48 -5.57
C ILE A 34 -0.85 -6.74 -4.52
N PHE A 35 -1.95 -7.30 -4.04
CA PHE A 35 -2.75 -6.66 -3.00
C PHE A 35 -2.11 -6.70 -1.61
N ALA A 36 -1.30 -7.71 -1.30
CA ALA A 36 -0.53 -7.76 -0.06
C ALA A 36 0.65 -6.78 -0.11
N PHE A 37 1.43 -6.75 -1.19
CA PHE A 37 2.76 -6.11 -1.16
C PHE A 37 3.07 -5.16 -2.33
N GLY A 38 2.30 -5.20 -3.42
CA GLY A 38 2.59 -4.45 -4.65
C GLY A 38 1.81 -3.14 -4.80
N VAL A 39 2.19 -2.30 -5.75
CA VAL A 39 1.50 -1.02 -6.05
C VAL A 39 0.75 -1.09 -7.39
N MET A 40 0.05 -0.02 -7.76
CA MET A 40 -0.69 0.05 -9.02
C MET A 40 0.13 -0.35 -10.26
N SER A 41 1.42 0.01 -10.34
CA SER A 41 2.29 -0.36 -11.46
C SER A 41 2.48 -1.87 -11.61
N ASP A 42 2.39 -2.62 -10.51
CA ASP A 42 2.61 -4.07 -10.50
C ASP A 42 1.40 -4.84 -11.03
N SER A 43 0.23 -4.18 -11.15
CA SER A 43 -0.99 -4.78 -11.70
C SER A 43 -1.05 -4.86 -13.22
N LYS A 44 0.04 -4.48 -13.92
CA LYS A 44 0.08 -4.49 -15.38
C LYS A 44 -0.14 -5.91 -15.92
N GLY A 45 -1.16 -6.07 -16.75
CA GLY A 45 -1.53 -7.37 -17.34
C GLY A 45 -2.56 -8.16 -16.53
N ILE A 46 -2.97 -7.67 -15.37
CA ILE A 46 -4.04 -8.26 -14.55
C ILE A 46 -5.35 -7.51 -14.78
N GLN A 47 -6.43 -8.25 -14.98
CA GLN A 47 -7.76 -7.67 -15.04
C GLN A 47 -8.28 -7.38 -13.63
N LEU A 48 -8.40 -6.10 -13.30
CA LEU A 48 -9.00 -5.64 -12.04
C LEU A 48 -10.41 -5.13 -12.28
N SER A 49 -11.35 -5.53 -11.43
CA SER A 49 -12.65 -4.88 -11.37
C SER A 49 -12.49 -3.41 -10.94
N PRO A 50 -13.48 -2.53 -11.20
CA PRO A 50 -13.42 -1.14 -10.75
C PRO A 50 -13.17 -0.98 -9.24
N ARG A 51 -13.76 -1.88 -8.43
CA ARG A 51 -13.60 -1.87 -6.96
C ARG A 51 -12.21 -2.33 -6.53
N MET A 52 -11.70 -3.39 -7.15
CA MET A 52 -10.34 -3.87 -6.93
C MET A 52 -9.32 -2.79 -7.28
N ARG A 53 -9.49 -2.12 -8.43
CA ARG A 53 -8.65 -1.00 -8.83
C ARG A 53 -8.66 0.10 -7.76
N GLN A 54 -9.83 0.60 -7.37
CA GLN A 54 -9.95 1.64 -6.34
C GLN A 54 -9.24 1.27 -5.04
N LYS A 55 -9.32 0.00 -4.64
CA LYS A 55 -8.60 -0.48 -3.46
C LYS A 55 -7.10 -0.51 -3.64
N LEU A 56 -6.60 -1.01 -4.78
CA LEU A 56 -5.15 -1.03 -5.05
C LEU A 56 -4.57 0.39 -5.16
N GLN A 57 -5.35 1.35 -5.68
CA GLN A 57 -4.98 2.77 -5.66
C GLN A 57 -4.78 3.26 -4.23
N LYS A 58 -5.73 2.97 -3.33
CA LYS A 58 -5.62 3.30 -1.90
C LYS A 58 -4.42 2.63 -1.24
N LEU A 59 -4.20 1.33 -1.47
CA LEU A 59 -3.05 0.60 -0.94
C LEU A 59 -1.72 1.19 -1.43
N THR A 60 -1.68 1.70 -2.67
CA THR A 60 -0.53 2.43 -3.20
C THR A 60 -0.28 3.72 -2.43
N ILE A 61 -1.33 4.47 -2.09
CA ILE A 61 -1.23 5.68 -1.25
C ILE A 61 -0.73 5.34 0.16
N VAL A 62 -1.21 4.24 0.75
CA VAL A 62 -0.70 3.75 2.05
C VAL A 62 0.80 3.49 1.96
N THR A 63 1.27 2.77 0.93
CA THR A 63 2.70 2.52 0.71
C THR A 63 3.50 3.82 0.53
N LEU A 64 2.95 4.85 -0.11
CA LEU A 64 3.60 6.16 -0.21
C LEU A 64 3.69 6.87 1.16
N SER A 65 2.63 6.78 1.97
CA SER A 65 2.56 7.41 3.30
C SER A 65 3.58 6.84 4.30
N GLU A 66 3.99 5.59 4.09
CA GLU A 66 5.04 4.93 4.88
C GLU A 66 6.44 5.47 4.54
N ARG A 67 6.62 6.02 3.34
CA ARG A 67 7.92 6.50 2.83
C ARG A 67 8.10 8.00 3.00
N TYR A 68 7.03 8.78 2.87
CA TYR A 68 7.10 10.24 2.81
C TYR A 68 6.15 10.90 3.82
N ARG A 69 6.64 11.95 4.49
CA ARG A 69 5.82 12.77 5.40
C ARG A 69 5.12 13.93 4.70
N GLU A 70 5.59 14.34 3.53
CA GLU A 70 4.92 15.29 2.65
C GLU A 70 4.82 14.63 1.27
N LEU A 71 3.60 14.54 0.74
CA LEU A 71 3.29 13.95 -0.56
C LEU A 71 2.67 15.03 -1.45
N THR A 72 3.21 15.25 -2.64
CA THR A 72 2.56 16.12 -3.63
C THR A 72 1.36 15.40 -4.24
N TYR A 73 0.32 16.13 -4.61
CA TYR A 73 -0.86 15.51 -5.24
C TYR A 73 -0.50 14.90 -6.59
N ASP A 74 0.43 15.49 -7.33
CA ASP A 74 0.91 14.96 -8.62
C ASP A 74 1.62 13.61 -8.44
N LEU A 75 2.44 13.44 -7.39
CA LEU A 75 3.06 12.16 -7.06
C LEU A 75 2.00 11.11 -6.73
N ILE A 76 1.04 11.46 -5.87
CA ILE A 76 -0.04 10.54 -5.51
C ILE A 76 -0.86 10.16 -6.75
N GLN A 77 -1.20 11.14 -7.58
CA GLN A 77 -1.99 10.92 -8.79
C GLN A 77 -1.26 9.99 -9.77
N ALA A 78 0.04 10.21 -9.99
CA ALA A 78 0.84 9.41 -10.91
C ALA A 78 1.02 7.97 -10.40
N GLU A 79 1.45 7.79 -9.16
CA GLU A 79 1.75 6.48 -8.59
C GLU A 79 0.48 5.65 -8.37
N ALA A 80 -0.60 6.26 -7.85
CA ALA A 80 -1.88 5.60 -7.68
C ALA A 80 -2.76 5.64 -8.95
N GLN A 81 -2.26 6.17 -10.07
CA GLN A 81 -2.97 6.25 -11.35
C GLN A 81 -4.40 6.78 -11.21
N LEU A 82 -4.57 7.91 -10.52
CA LEU A 82 -5.88 8.52 -10.28
C LEU A 82 -6.25 9.47 -11.42
N ASP A 83 -7.53 9.53 -11.78
CA ASP A 83 -7.97 10.30 -12.94
C ASP A 83 -8.01 11.82 -12.66
N SER A 84 -8.01 12.22 -11.39
CA SER A 84 -8.10 13.63 -10.99
C SER A 84 -7.56 13.91 -9.60
N LEU A 85 -7.20 15.17 -9.35
CA LEU A 85 -6.80 15.66 -8.03
C LEU A 85 -7.93 15.57 -6.99
N LEU A 86 -9.19 15.64 -7.42
CA LEU A 86 -10.32 15.42 -6.51
C LEU A 86 -10.31 13.99 -5.94
N GLN A 87 -9.98 12.99 -6.77
CA GLN A 87 -9.86 11.61 -6.28
C GLN A 87 -8.68 11.44 -5.31
N VAL A 88 -7.61 12.23 -5.45
CA VAL A 88 -6.49 12.24 -4.50
C VAL A 88 -6.98 12.65 -3.11
N GLU A 89 -7.65 13.79 -3.00
CA GLU A 89 -8.17 14.30 -1.72
C GLU A 89 -9.17 13.33 -1.09
N LEU A 90 -10.12 12.82 -1.88
CA LEU A 90 -11.11 11.86 -1.41
C LEU A 90 -10.46 10.58 -0.89
N SER A 91 -9.45 10.06 -1.58
CA SER A 91 -8.72 8.85 -1.17
C SER A 91 -7.95 9.08 0.13
N LEU A 92 -7.27 10.22 0.26
CA LEU A 92 -6.56 10.59 1.50
C LEU A 92 -7.51 10.74 2.69
N ILE A 93 -8.70 11.29 2.49
CA ILE A 93 -9.72 11.39 3.55
C ILE A 93 -10.23 10.00 3.96
N GLN A 94 -10.42 9.10 3.00
CA GLN A 94 -10.88 7.73 3.26
C GLN A 94 -9.82 6.87 3.97
N LEU A 95 -8.54 7.22 3.88
CA LEU A 95 -7.42 6.49 4.48
C LEU A 95 -7.04 6.95 5.89
N ARG A 96 -7.90 7.72 6.57
CA ARG A 96 -7.64 8.24 7.92
C ARG A 96 -7.46 7.16 8.99
N GLU A 97 -7.92 5.93 8.73
CA GLU A 97 -7.67 4.78 9.60
C GLU A 97 -6.21 4.33 9.58
N PHE A 98 -5.48 4.57 8.48
CA PHE A 98 -4.06 4.25 8.36
C PHE A 98 -3.18 5.36 8.91
N PHE A 99 -3.56 6.62 8.74
CA PHE A 99 -2.74 7.76 9.16
C PHE A 99 -3.53 9.05 9.36
N ASP A 100 -2.97 9.94 10.18
CA ASP A 100 -3.40 11.34 10.23
C ASP A 100 -2.96 12.06 8.96
N VAL A 101 -3.84 12.90 8.38
CA VAL A 101 -3.51 13.68 7.18
C VAL A 101 -3.98 15.13 7.32
N LYS A 102 -3.12 16.07 6.91
CA LYS A 102 -3.46 17.48 6.70
C LYS A 102 -3.28 17.82 5.23
N LEU A 103 -4.36 18.28 4.59
CA LEU A 103 -4.37 18.68 3.19
C LEU A 103 -4.04 20.17 3.07
N ASP A 104 -3.12 20.52 2.17
CA ASP A 104 -2.85 21.90 1.73
C ASP A 104 -3.20 22.00 0.24
N PRO A 105 -4.44 22.41 -0.09
CA PRO A 105 -4.89 22.51 -1.48
C PRO A 105 -4.18 23.63 -2.27
N VAL A 106 -3.63 24.64 -1.58
CA VAL A 106 -2.93 25.76 -2.23
C VAL A 106 -1.58 25.30 -2.76
N ARG A 107 -0.81 24.59 -1.92
CA ARG A 107 0.47 23.98 -2.33
C ARG A 107 0.30 22.65 -3.06
N LYS A 108 -0.90 22.08 -3.08
CA LYS A 108 -1.22 20.73 -3.60
C LYS A 108 -0.37 19.65 -2.95
N VAL A 109 -0.29 19.69 -1.63
CA VAL A 109 0.45 18.69 -0.84
C VAL A 109 -0.42 18.12 0.28
N ALA A 110 -0.10 16.90 0.68
CA ALA A 110 -0.65 16.22 1.84
C ALA A 110 0.48 15.96 2.84
N HIS A 111 0.28 16.42 4.08
CA HIS A 111 1.19 16.13 5.18
C HIS A 111 0.69 14.90 5.94
N ILE A 112 1.50 13.84 5.93
CA ILE A 112 1.23 12.59 6.62
C ILE A 112 1.76 12.70 8.06
N GLY A 113 0.83 12.63 9.01
CA GLY A 113 1.09 12.69 10.44
C GLY A 113 1.41 11.31 11.01
N ARG A 114 0.80 10.98 12.16
CA ARG A 114 0.99 9.69 12.81
C ARG A 114 0.38 8.59 11.94
N CYS A 115 1.10 7.49 11.76
CA CYS A 115 0.56 6.27 11.15
C CYS A 115 0.01 5.37 12.26
N HIS A 116 -1.21 4.87 12.08
CA HIS A 116 -1.94 4.02 13.02
C HIS A 116 -2.00 2.57 12.55
N ASP A 117 -1.96 2.34 11.24
CA ASP A 117 -1.85 1.04 10.60
C ASP A 117 -0.84 1.11 9.44
N CYS A 118 -0.45 -0.04 8.93
CA CYS A 118 0.47 -0.18 7.80
C CYS A 118 -0.01 -1.30 6.89
N ARG A 119 0.64 -1.49 5.76
CA ARG A 119 0.35 -2.63 4.89
C ARG A 119 1.05 -3.91 5.38
N ASP A 120 0.67 -5.05 4.80
CA ASP A 120 1.37 -6.31 5.00
C ASP A 120 2.88 -6.20 4.73
N VAL A 121 3.67 -6.76 5.65
CA VAL A 121 5.12 -6.82 5.53
C VAL A 121 5.54 -8.20 5.03
N TYR A 122 6.28 -8.24 3.93
CA TYR A 122 6.88 -9.48 3.42
C TYR A 122 8.06 -9.93 4.28
N ASN A 123 8.17 -11.21 4.60
CA ASN A 123 9.28 -11.74 5.42
C ASN A 123 9.72 -13.13 4.94
N ASN A 124 9.85 -13.30 3.61
CA ASN A 124 10.37 -14.49 2.95
C ASN A 124 9.57 -15.78 3.19
N GLU A 125 8.26 -15.68 3.38
CA GLU A 125 7.40 -16.85 3.65
C GLU A 125 7.17 -17.73 2.41
N LYS A 126 7.05 -17.12 1.24
CA LYS A 126 6.98 -17.78 -0.07
C LYS A 126 7.72 -16.92 -1.11
N PRO A 127 8.20 -17.50 -2.23
CA PRO A 127 8.75 -16.73 -3.35
C PRO A 127 7.70 -15.78 -3.94
N LEU A 128 8.12 -14.55 -4.24
CA LEU A 128 7.30 -13.55 -4.94
C LEU A 128 7.54 -13.66 -6.45
N GLN A 129 6.49 -13.41 -7.23
CA GLN A 129 6.51 -13.55 -8.70
C GLN A 129 6.22 -12.23 -9.42
N MET A 130 5.36 -11.39 -8.85
CA MET A 130 4.89 -10.13 -9.44
C MET A 130 5.55 -8.91 -8.84
N VAL A 131 5.88 -8.96 -7.55
CA VAL A 131 6.27 -7.77 -6.78
C VAL A 131 7.67 -7.88 -6.23
N ASN A 132 8.35 -6.74 -6.12
CA ASN A 132 9.61 -6.61 -5.39
C ASN A 132 9.39 -5.66 -4.20
N PRO A 133 9.14 -6.19 -2.98
CA PRO A 133 8.73 -5.39 -1.85
C PRO A 133 9.88 -4.49 -1.39
N GLY A 134 9.66 -3.17 -1.42
CA GLY A 134 10.66 -2.20 -0.96
C GLY A 134 10.95 -2.27 0.54
N VAL A 135 10.03 -2.83 1.32
CA VAL A 135 10.16 -3.02 2.77
C VAL A 135 9.87 -4.48 3.10
N THR A 136 10.77 -5.11 3.86
CA THR A 136 10.64 -6.48 4.32
C THR A 136 10.93 -6.57 5.82
N GLY A 137 10.60 -7.70 6.44
CA GLY A 137 10.93 -7.94 7.83
C GLY A 137 12.42 -7.85 8.13
N SER A 138 13.31 -8.11 7.17
CA SER A 138 14.76 -7.91 7.34
C SER A 138 15.14 -6.44 7.27
N THR A 139 14.66 -5.69 6.27
CA THR A 139 15.01 -4.26 6.14
C THR A 139 14.46 -3.43 7.31
N LEU A 140 13.30 -3.79 7.87
CA LEU A 140 12.77 -3.18 9.08
C LEU A 140 13.67 -3.43 10.30
N ARG A 141 14.13 -4.68 10.50
CA ARG A 141 15.04 -5.02 11.61
C ARG A 141 16.36 -4.27 11.51
N GLU A 142 16.91 -4.17 10.30
CA GLU A 142 18.12 -3.40 10.03
C GLU A 142 17.91 -1.91 10.30
N SER A 143 16.79 -1.34 9.83
CA SER A 143 16.43 0.07 10.06
C SER A 143 16.28 0.37 11.56
N LEU A 144 15.67 -0.53 12.33
CA LEU A 144 15.55 -0.39 13.79
C LEU A 144 16.91 -0.47 14.48
N ALA A 145 17.80 -1.36 14.05
CA ALA A 145 19.15 -1.46 14.59
C ALA A 145 19.96 -0.18 14.31
N GLN A 146 19.88 0.33 13.08
CA GLN A 146 20.51 1.60 12.68
C GLN A 146 19.98 2.77 13.52
N TRP A 147 18.66 2.87 13.67
CA TRP A 147 18.05 3.90 14.51
C TRP A 147 18.52 3.82 15.95
N ARG A 148 18.48 2.62 16.57
CA ARG A 148 18.96 2.41 17.94
C ARG A 148 20.42 2.86 18.11
N ASN A 149 21.28 2.52 17.16
CA ASN A 149 22.69 2.92 17.20
C ASN A 149 22.85 4.44 17.03
N SER A 150 22.04 5.09 16.19
CA SER A 150 22.05 6.54 16.01
C SER A 150 21.61 7.33 17.25
N VAL A 151 20.73 6.73 18.07
CA VAL A 151 20.25 7.32 19.32
C VAL A 151 21.26 7.10 20.45
N ASN A 152 21.92 5.94 20.48
CA ASN A 152 22.88 5.58 21.54
C ASN A 152 24.31 6.09 21.31
N ASN A 153 24.66 6.52 20.10
CA ASN A 153 25.94 7.16 19.78
C ASN A 153 25.88 8.70 19.97
N LYS A 154 24.99 9.17 20.84
CA LYS A 154 24.94 10.54 21.37
C LYS A 154 25.29 10.51 22.85
#